data_AF-A0A8K0MMT8-F1
#
_entry.id   AF-A0A8K0MMT8-F1
#
_cell.length_a   1.000
_cell.length_b   1.000
_cell.length_c   1.000
_cell.angle_alpha   90.00
_cell.angle_beta   90.00
_cell.angle_gamma   90.00
#
_symmetry.space_group_name_H-M   'P 1'
#
loop_
_entity.id
_entity.type
_entity.pdbx_description
1 polymer ?
#
loop_
_entity_poly.entity_id
_entity_poly.type
_entity_poly.pdbx_seq_one_letter_code
_entity_poly.pdbx_strand_id
1 'polypeptide(L)'
;MAVWQFLLLFVFLALSYLSLLSDAKTGSTPRSNNDNDFTSKLQEIKRKIAYLESVHEESIQKLNEKMHYIEEQKKQIQQMSHKIHLLQSAVLNLKAHSSHVDQRLNALEEEVQHLWAASRKNNFDIHLLESRAQDAEDTLETVTSQVEKMGDIVTEQWMHIQRLEQAVHITEVRALRARRQGYLRCSFLKLQRFIKQEMEKNKFTAALANNELVFFVASALITFPIISGWMLLSSQCR
;
A
#
# COMPACT_ATOMS: atom_id res chain seq x y z
N MET A 1 76.74 -0.09 -3.76
CA MET A 1 77.92 0.11 -4.62
C MET A 1 78.62 1.45 -4.37
N ALA A 2 77.91 2.57 -4.17
CA ALA A 2 78.55 3.88 -3.97
C ALA A 2 79.25 4.08 -2.60
N VAL A 3 78.72 3.49 -1.52
CA VAL A 3 79.23 3.71 -0.15
C VAL A 3 80.67 3.20 0.03
N TRP A 4 81.01 2.07 -0.58
CA TRP A 4 82.37 1.52 -0.55
C TRP A 4 83.39 2.38 -1.31
N GLN A 5 82.96 3.10 -2.36
CA GLN A 5 83.83 4.00 -3.12
C GLN A 5 84.17 5.28 -2.33
N PHE A 6 83.21 5.82 -1.57
CA PHE A 6 83.45 6.98 -0.71
C PHE A 6 84.38 6.66 0.47
N LEU A 7 84.28 5.45 1.02
CA LEU A 7 85.15 4.99 2.11
C LEU A 7 86.62 4.85 1.66
N LEU A 8 86.82 4.40 0.42
CA LEU A 8 88.14 4.24 -0.20
C LEU A 8 88.81 5.60 -0.46
N LEU A 9 88.06 6.59 -0.93
CA LEU A 9 88.56 7.96 -1.14
C LEU A 9 88.94 8.67 0.17
N PHE A 10 88.19 8.42 1.25
CA PHE A 10 88.48 8.99 2.56
C PHE A 10 89.78 8.45 3.18
N VAL A 11 90.04 7.15 2.99
CA VAL A 11 91.30 6.51 3.40
C VAL A 11 92.50 7.06 2.62
N PHE A 12 92.35 7.28 1.31
CA PHE A 12 93.41 7.88 0.47
C PHE A 12 93.74 9.34 0.86
N LEU A 13 92.74 10.14 1.23
CA LEU A 13 92.98 11.51 1.72
C LEU A 13 93.71 11.52 3.07
N ALA A 14 93.38 10.60 3.98
CA ALA A 14 94.05 10.47 5.28
C ALA A 14 95.52 10.03 5.15
N LEU A 15 95.83 9.16 4.19
CA LEU A 15 97.20 8.74 3.87
C LEU A 15 98.03 9.86 3.24
N SER A 16 97.40 10.76 2.46
CA SER A 16 98.08 11.92 1.86
C SER A 16 98.53 12.95 2.90
N TYR A 17 97.78 13.10 3.99
CA TYR A 17 98.13 14.00 5.11
C TYR A 17 99.29 13.47 5.96
N LEU A 18 99.49 12.15 6.01
CA LEU A 18 100.59 11.52 6.77
C LEU A 18 101.95 11.65 6.06
N SER A 19 101.97 11.82 4.73
CA SER A 19 103.19 11.91 3.92
C SER A 19 103.86 13.29 3.91
N LEU A 20 103.26 14.33 4.52
CA LEU A 20 103.83 15.69 4.58
C LEU A 20 104.59 15.97 5.90
N LEU A 21 104.75 14.97 6.77
CA LEU A 21 105.38 15.15 8.09
C LEU A 21 106.53 14.18 8.36
N SER A 22 107.39 13.96 7.37
CA SER A 22 108.65 13.24 7.59
C SER A 22 109.75 13.76 6.69
N ASP A 23 110.32 14.92 7.07
CA ASP A 23 111.71 15.20 6.73
C ASP A 23 112.34 16.04 7.85
N ALA A 24 113.06 15.36 8.75
CA ALA A 24 113.84 15.98 9.81
C ALA A 24 115.25 15.39 9.84
N LYS A 25 116.13 16.19 9.26
CA LYS A 25 117.58 16.12 9.14
C LYS A 25 118.29 15.92 10.49
N THR A 26 119.22 14.97 10.55
CA THR A 26 120.17 14.78 11.66
C THR A 26 121.57 15.29 11.29
N GLY A 27 122.19 16.10 12.15
CA GLY A 27 123.62 16.46 12.04
C GLY A 27 124.08 17.67 12.86
N SER A 28 124.21 17.48 14.19
CA SER A 28 125.14 18.08 15.19
C SER A 28 125.62 19.57 15.14
N THR A 29 125.20 20.33 16.16
CA THR A 29 125.88 21.16 17.22
C THR A 29 127.34 21.68 16.99
N PRO A 30 127.81 22.85 17.54
CA PRO A 30 127.33 23.45 18.80
C PRO A 30 127.36 25.00 19.03
N ARG A 31 126.52 25.41 20.01
CA ARG A 31 126.78 26.37 21.13
C ARG A 31 126.61 27.88 20.91
N SER A 32 125.55 28.46 21.51
CA SER A 32 125.62 29.43 22.62
C SER A 32 124.21 29.99 22.97
N ASN A 33 123.88 30.10 24.27
CA ASN A 33 122.70 30.76 24.89
C ASN A 33 121.31 30.12 24.71
N ASN A 34 120.98 29.07 25.49
CA ASN A 34 119.82 28.18 25.28
C ASN A 34 118.56 28.43 26.14
N ASP A 35 118.60 29.22 27.21
CA ASP A 35 117.53 29.17 28.22
C ASP A 35 116.31 30.06 27.89
N ASN A 36 116.48 31.06 27.01
CA ASN A 36 115.41 32.02 26.64
C ASN A 36 114.60 31.60 25.39
N ASP A 37 115.14 30.75 24.51
CA ASP A 37 114.46 30.25 23.29
C ASP A 37 113.56 29.04 23.59
N PHE A 38 113.98 28.19 24.54
CA PHE A 38 113.18 27.03 24.94
C PHE A 38 111.95 27.45 25.75
N THR A 39 112.09 28.48 26.59
CA THR A 39 111.01 29.05 27.39
C THR A 39 109.97 29.79 26.53
N SER A 40 110.37 30.46 25.46
CA SER A 40 109.44 31.12 24.53
C SER A 40 108.61 30.11 23.72
N LYS A 41 109.23 29.04 23.20
CA LYS A 41 108.54 27.93 22.51
C LYS A 41 107.57 27.19 23.43
N LEU A 42 107.95 26.96 24.69
CA LEU A 42 107.07 26.34 25.68
C LEU A 42 105.83 27.21 25.97
N GLN A 43 106.01 28.54 26.08
CA GLN A 43 104.89 29.47 26.23
C GLN A 43 103.99 29.52 24.99
N GLU A 44 104.55 29.41 23.79
CA GLU A 44 103.79 29.34 22.54
C GLU A 44 102.94 28.07 22.47
N ILE A 45 103.53 26.91 22.79
CA ILE A 45 102.82 25.63 22.85
C ILE A 45 101.68 25.70 23.88
N LYS A 46 101.94 26.28 25.05
CA LYS A 46 100.90 26.44 26.09
C LYS A 46 99.74 27.32 25.61
N ARG A 47 100.01 28.42 24.90
CA ARG A 47 98.95 29.25 24.28
C ARG A 47 98.18 28.48 23.21
N LYS A 48 98.86 27.68 22.39
CA LYS A 48 98.21 26.83 21.37
C LYS A 48 97.33 25.75 22.00
N ILE A 49 97.78 25.11 23.09
CA ILE A 49 96.98 24.14 23.85
C ILE A 49 95.73 24.83 24.40
N ALA A 50 95.88 25.96 25.10
CA ALA A 50 94.74 26.70 25.65
C ALA A 50 93.75 27.16 24.56
N TYR A 51 94.25 27.58 23.39
CA TYR A 51 93.41 27.93 22.25
C TYR A 51 92.66 26.71 21.70
N LEU A 52 93.35 25.57 21.52
CA LEU A 52 92.71 24.33 21.05
C LEU A 52 91.69 23.81 22.05
N GLU A 53 91.95 23.90 23.35
CA GLU A 53 91.00 23.57 24.42
C GLU A 53 89.76 24.46 24.33
N SER A 54 89.94 25.78 24.13
CA SER A 54 88.85 26.73 23.92
C SER A 54 87.99 26.38 22.69
N VAL A 55 88.62 26.08 21.56
CA VAL A 55 87.91 25.69 20.32
C VAL A 55 87.22 24.33 20.49
N HIS A 56 87.84 23.40 21.21
CA HIS A 56 87.26 22.09 21.50
C HIS A 56 86.03 22.22 22.40
N GLU A 57 86.10 23.05 23.44
CA GLU A 57 84.97 23.33 24.33
C GLU A 57 83.81 24.00 23.57
N GLU A 58 84.10 24.99 22.72
CA GLU A 58 83.10 25.62 21.85
C GLU A 58 82.45 24.60 20.90
N SER A 59 83.24 23.68 20.32
CA SER A 59 82.74 22.60 19.47
C SER A 59 81.84 21.63 20.23
N ILE A 60 82.20 21.27 21.46
CA ILE A 60 81.37 20.43 22.35
C ILE A 60 80.03 21.12 22.62
N GLN A 61 80.04 22.40 22.98
CA GLN A 61 78.83 23.15 23.29
C GLN A 61 77.89 23.20 22.07
N LYS A 62 78.43 23.50 20.89
CA LYS A 62 77.67 23.50 19.63
C LYS A 62 77.13 22.12 19.26
N LEU A 63 77.87 21.05 19.57
CA LEU A 63 77.40 19.68 19.37
C LEU A 63 76.21 19.36 20.29
N ASN A 64 76.26 19.81 21.54
CA ASN A 64 75.20 19.58 22.52
C ASN A 64 73.90 20.33 22.17
N GLU A 65 74.01 21.57 21.70
CA GLU A 65 72.87 22.34 21.19
C GLU A 65 72.19 21.65 20.01
N LYS A 66 73.00 21.14 19.05
CA LYS A 66 72.49 20.35 17.93
C LYS A 66 71.85 19.05 18.38
N MET A 67 72.41 18.38 19.39
CA MET A 67 71.84 17.15 19.94
C MET A 67 70.46 17.40 20.55
N HIS A 68 70.31 18.49 21.32
CA HIS A 68 69.02 18.88 21.87
C HIS A 68 68.01 19.21 20.76
N TYR A 69 68.42 19.95 19.73
CA TYR A 69 67.56 20.25 18.58
C TYR A 69 67.09 18.97 17.86
N ILE A 70 67.98 18.01 17.64
CA ILE A 70 67.64 16.72 17.01
C ILE A 70 66.64 15.94 17.88
N GLU A 71 66.81 15.93 19.21
CA GLU A 71 65.89 15.23 20.10
C GLU A 71 64.49 15.86 20.11
N GLU A 72 64.39 17.19 20.01
CA GLU A 72 63.10 17.87 19.87
C GLU A 72 62.43 17.56 18.52
N GLN A 73 63.20 17.60 17.41
CA GLN A 73 62.70 17.20 16.10
C GLN A 73 62.20 15.76 16.07
N LYS A 74 62.92 14.84 16.75
CA LYS A 74 62.51 13.44 16.88
C LYS A 74 61.17 13.29 17.61
N LYS A 75 60.94 14.04 18.70
CA LYS A 75 59.64 14.05 19.41
C LYS A 75 58.51 14.55 18.51
N GLN A 76 58.74 15.61 17.75
CA GLN A 76 57.75 16.14 16.79
C GLN A 76 57.43 15.10 15.70
N ILE A 77 58.45 14.43 15.15
CA ILE A 77 58.27 13.35 14.18
C ILE A 77 57.45 12.20 14.78
N GLN A 78 57.73 11.80 16.02
CA GLN A 78 56.95 10.78 16.72
C GLN A 78 55.50 11.20 16.91
N GLN A 79 55.25 12.43 17.36
CA GLN A 79 53.89 12.96 17.51
C GLN A 79 53.14 12.99 16.18
N MET A 80 53.80 13.42 15.10
CA MET A 80 53.22 13.48 13.77
C MET A 80 52.95 12.07 13.22
N SER A 81 53.81 11.09 13.50
CA SER A 81 53.59 9.68 13.18
C SER A 81 52.34 9.13 13.89
N HIS A 82 52.17 9.41 15.18
CA HIS A 82 50.95 9.04 15.90
C HIS A 82 49.68 9.67 15.29
N LYS A 83 49.73 10.96 14.92
CA LYS A 83 48.61 11.64 14.25
C LYS A 83 48.30 11.03 12.89
N ILE A 84 49.32 10.69 12.10
CA ILE A 84 49.15 10.01 10.81
C ILE A 84 48.46 8.66 11.02
N HIS A 85 48.86 7.88 12.02
CA HIS A 85 48.20 6.61 12.32
C HIS A 85 46.74 6.76 12.74
N LEU A 86 46.43 7.75 13.59
CA LEU A 86 45.04 8.04 13.98
C LEU A 86 44.20 8.42 12.75
N LEU A 87 44.71 9.31 11.89
CA LEU A 87 44.01 9.70 10.66
C LEU A 87 43.83 8.53 9.70
N GLN A 88 44.84 7.67 9.54
CA GLN A 88 44.72 6.45 8.74
C GLN A 88 43.61 5.53 9.25
N SER A 89 43.54 5.32 10.57
CA SER A 89 42.49 4.49 11.18
C SER A 89 41.10 5.10 10.99
N ALA A 90 40.96 6.43 11.13
CA ALA A 90 39.70 7.15 10.93
C ALA A 90 39.24 7.06 9.46
N VAL A 91 40.15 7.22 8.51
CA VAL A 91 39.86 7.09 7.07
C VAL A 91 39.43 5.67 6.72
N LEU A 92 40.09 4.65 7.26
CA LEU A 92 39.69 3.26 7.03
C LEU A 92 38.30 2.96 7.60
N ASN A 93 37.99 3.47 8.79
CA ASN A 93 36.68 3.28 9.41
C ASN A 93 35.58 4.01 8.62
N LEU A 94 35.81 5.27 8.23
CA LEU A 94 34.89 6.01 7.37
C LEU A 94 34.66 5.32 6.03
N LYS A 95 35.72 4.76 5.43
CA LYS A 95 35.61 4.00 4.17
C LYS A 95 34.77 2.74 4.34
N ALA A 96 34.92 2.01 5.45
CA ALA A 96 34.08 0.87 5.75
C ALA A 96 32.61 1.30 5.92
N HIS A 97 32.36 2.37 6.67
CA HIS A 97 31.01 2.92 6.83
C HIS A 97 30.40 3.40 5.51
N SER A 98 31.17 4.07 4.64
CA SER A 98 30.64 4.51 3.34
C SER A 98 30.25 3.32 2.49
N SER A 99 31.09 2.27 2.43
CA SER A 99 30.78 1.06 1.64
C SER A 99 29.50 0.35 2.12
N HIS A 100 29.22 0.39 3.42
CA HIS A 100 27.99 -0.14 3.97
C HIS A 100 26.76 0.71 3.58
N VAL A 101 26.90 2.04 3.60
CA VAL A 101 25.86 2.95 3.14
C VAL A 101 25.60 2.76 1.65
N ASP A 102 26.64 2.62 0.82
CA ASP A 102 26.52 2.37 -0.62
C ASP A 102 25.77 1.05 -0.89
N GLN A 103 26.08 -0.02 -0.16
CA GLN A 103 25.35 -1.28 -0.28
C GLN A 103 23.86 -1.14 0.08
N ARG A 104 23.55 -0.40 1.14
CA ARG A 104 22.15 -0.13 1.54
C ARG A 104 21.43 0.74 0.52
N LEU A 105 22.12 1.71 -0.07
CA LEU A 105 21.57 2.58 -1.10
C LEU A 105 21.23 1.78 -2.36
N ASN A 106 22.12 0.88 -2.79
CA ASN A 106 21.86 0.00 -3.93
C ASN A 106 20.68 -0.94 -3.67
N ALA A 107 20.60 -1.55 -2.49
CA ALA A 107 19.47 -2.42 -2.12
C ALA A 107 18.14 -1.65 -2.12
N LEU A 108 18.14 -0.41 -1.62
CA LEU A 108 16.96 0.46 -1.64
C LEU A 108 16.59 0.88 -3.07
N GLU A 109 17.58 1.14 -3.93
CA GLU A 109 17.36 1.46 -5.33
C GLU A 109 16.70 0.28 -6.07
N GLU A 110 17.16 -0.95 -5.85
CA GLU A 110 16.54 -2.17 -6.39
C GLU A 110 15.08 -2.30 -5.92
N GLU A 111 14.80 -2.07 -4.64
CA GLU A 111 13.45 -2.09 -4.10
C GLU A 111 12.55 -1.02 -4.75
N VAL A 112 13.06 0.21 -4.93
CA VAL A 112 12.34 1.27 -5.63
C VAL A 112 12.06 0.88 -7.08
N GLN A 113 13.01 0.27 -7.78
CA GLN A 113 12.79 -0.21 -9.15
C GLN A 113 11.70 -1.31 -9.21
N HIS A 114 11.71 -2.26 -8.27
CA HIS A 114 10.67 -3.27 -8.15
C HIS A 114 9.30 -2.66 -7.87
N LEU A 115 9.21 -1.71 -6.95
CA LEU A 115 7.98 -0.99 -6.65
C LEU A 115 7.46 -0.20 -7.85
N TRP A 116 8.35 0.43 -8.62
CA TRP A 116 7.98 1.10 -9.87
C TRP A 116 7.42 0.14 -10.92
N ALA A 117 8.01 -1.04 -11.07
CA ALA A 117 7.50 -2.06 -11.98
C ALA A 117 6.12 -2.57 -11.55
N ALA A 118 5.94 -2.85 -10.25
CA ALA A 118 4.66 -3.27 -9.69
C ALA A 118 3.59 -2.17 -9.84
N SER A 119 3.95 -0.92 -9.57
CA SER A 119 3.07 0.24 -9.73
C SER A 119 2.57 0.39 -11.17
N ARG A 120 3.46 0.25 -12.16
CA ARG A 120 3.05 0.26 -13.58
C ARG A 120 2.07 -0.86 -13.90
N LYS A 121 2.35 -2.09 -13.44
CA LYS A 121 1.45 -3.22 -13.63
C LYS A 121 0.08 -2.97 -13.02
N ASN A 122 0.03 -2.50 -11.78
CA ASN A 122 -1.22 -2.18 -11.09
C ASN A 122 -2.02 -1.10 -11.83
N ASN A 123 -1.35 -0.11 -12.43
CA ASN A 123 -2.01 0.92 -13.23
C ASN A 123 -2.69 0.31 -14.48
N PHE A 124 -2.04 -0.62 -15.18
CA PHE A 124 -2.69 -1.36 -16.26
C PHE A 124 -3.88 -2.20 -15.77
N ASP A 125 -3.71 -2.90 -14.66
CA ASP A 125 -4.78 -3.73 -14.07
C ASP A 125 -5.99 -2.87 -13.65
N ILE A 126 -5.77 -1.64 -13.17
CA ILE A 126 -6.85 -0.68 -12.86
C ILE A 126 -7.68 -0.38 -14.10
N HIS A 127 -7.05 0.01 -15.21
CA HIS A 127 -7.78 0.31 -16.44
C HIS A 127 -8.50 -0.92 -17.02
N LEU A 128 -7.90 -2.10 -16.89
CA LEU A 128 -8.55 -3.35 -17.30
C LEU A 128 -9.81 -3.61 -16.45
N LEU A 129 -9.71 -3.47 -15.13
CA LEU A 129 -10.84 -3.67 -14.24
C LEU A 129 -11.92 -2.60 -14.45
N GLU A 130 -11.54 -1.35 -14.68
CA GLU A 130 -12.45 -0.25 -15.01
C GLU A 130 -13.26 -0.55 -16.28
N SER A 131 -12.60 -0.99 -17.36
CA SER A 131 -13.30 -1.36 -18.60
C SER A 131 -14.28 -2.52 -18.42
N ARG A 132 -13.93 -3.51 -17.58
CA ARG A 132 -14.82 -4.64 -17.26
C ARG A 132 -15.98 -4.22 -16.37
N ALA A 133 -15.75 -3.30 -15.45
CA ALA A 133 -16.81 -2.75 -14.61
C ALA A 133 -17.82 -1.97 -15.45
N GLN A 134 -17.34 -1.17 -16.40
CA GLN A 134 -18.20 -0.43 -17.33
C GLN A 134 -19.04 -1.37 -18.20
N ASP A 135 -18.42 -2.40 -18.80
CA ASP A 135 -19.16 -3.40 -19.59
C ASP A 135 -20.25 -4.09 -18.75
N ALA A 136 -19.91 -4.49 -17.51
CA ALA A 136 -20.88 -5.08 -16.59
C ALA A 136 -22.01 -4.11 -16.23
N GLU A 137 -21.71 -2.82 -16.03
CA GLU A 137 -22.71 -1.77 -15.77
C GLU A 137 -23.65 -1.58 -16.97
N ASP A 138 -23.12 -1.50 -18.19
CA ASP A 138 -23.91 -1.40 -19.41
C ASP A 138 -24.84 -2.63 -19.55
N THR A 139 -24.32 -3.85 -19.30
CA THR A 139 -25.17 -5.05 -19.32
C THR A 139 -26.27 -4.99 -18.26
N LEU A 140 -25.97 -4.48 -17.06
CA LEU A 140 -26.94 -4.35 -15.98
C LEU A 140 -28.02 -3.33 -16.33
N GLU A 141 -27.69 -2.22 -16.97
CA GLU A 141 -28.66 -1.24 -17.47
C GLU A 141 -29.62 -1.90 -18.47
N THR A 142 -29.08 -2.68 -19.43
CA THR A 142 -29.93 -3.38 -20.39
C THR A 142 -30.88 -4.38 -19.73
N VAL A 143 -30.38 -5.20 -18.80
CA VAL A 143 -31.20 -6.18 -18.06
C VAL A 143 -32.24 -5.48 -17.19
N THR A 144 -31.88 -4.37 -16.55
CA THR A 144 -32.80 -3.59 -15.72
C THR A 144 -33.95 -3.03 -16.56
N SER A 145 -33.66 -2.49 -17.76
CA SER A 145 -34.69 -2.01 -18.68
C SER A 145 -35.62 -3.12 -19.17
N GLN A 146 -35.11 -4.35 -19.33
CA GLN A 146 -35.92 -5.50 -19.70
C GLN A 146 -36.83 -5.94 -18.54
N VAL A 147 -36.30 -5.93 -17.32
CA VAL A 147 -37.06 -6.25 -16.10
C VAL A 147 -38.19 -5.23 -15.87
N GLU A 148 -37.94 -3.95 -16.11
CA GLU A 148 -38.98 -2.90 -16.01
C GLU A 148 -40.12 -3.16 -17.01
N LYS A 149 -39.78 -3.38 -18.29
CA LYS A 149 -40.76 -3.73 -19.34
C LYS A 149 -41.56 -4.98 -18.98
N MET A 150 -40.91 -6.00 -18.41
CA MET A 150 -41.57 -7.22 -17.97
C MET A 150 -42.49 -6.94 -16.78
N GLY A 151 -42.08 -6.09 -15.85
CA GLY A 151 -42.90 -5.60 -14.74
C GLY A 151 -44.20 -4.97 -15.25
N ASP A 152 -44.11 -4.07 -16.22
CA ASP A 152 -45.28 -3.45 -16.85
C ASP A 152 -46.22 -4.49 -17.46
N ILE A 153 -45.69 -5.43 -18.25
CA ILE A 153 -46.48 -6.51 -18.86
C ILE A 153 -47.17 -7.38 -17.80
N VAL A 154 -46.45 -7.77 -16.74
CA VAL A 154 -47.00 -8.60 -15.66
C VAL A 154 -48.10 -7.85 -14.91
N THR A 155 -47.93 -6.54 -14.67
CA THR A 155 -48.98 -5.73 -14.02
C THR A 155 -50.23 -5.60 -14.90
N GLU A 156 -50.08 -5.41 -16.22
CA GLU A 156 -51.19 -5.38 -17.17
C GLU A 156 -51.92 -6.74 -17.23
N GLN A 157 -51.16 -7.83 -17.38
CA GLN A 157 -51.72 -9.18 -17.37
C GLN A 157 -52.45 -9.49 -16.06
N TRP A 158 -51.93 -9.07 -14.91
CA TRP A 158 -52.59 -9.22 -13.63
C TRP A 158 -53.94 -8.48 -13.58
N MET A 159 -53.99 -7.23 -14.08
CA MET A 159 -55.26 -6.50 -14.19
C MET A 159 -56.28 -7.22 -15.08
N HIS A 160 -55.84 -7.80 -16.19
CA HIS A 160 -56.71 -8.59 -17.07
C HIS A 160 -57.27 -9.83 -16.37
N ILE A 161 -56.41 -10.59 -15.67
CA ILE A 161 -56.84 -11.78 -14.91
C ILE A 161 -57.88 -11.39 -13.86
N GLN A 162 -57.63 -10.33 -13.09
CA GLN A 162 -58.58 -9.85 -12.08
C GLN A 162 -59.94 -9.47 -12.67
N ARG A 163 -59.97 -8.77 -13.81
CA ARG A 163 -61.23 -8.43 -14.50
C ARG A 163 -61.95 -9.68 -15.02
N LEU A 164 -61.20 -10.65 -15.55
CA LEU A 164 -61.75 -11.92 -16.02
C LEU A 164 -62.36 -12.72 -14.87
N GLU A 165 -61.66 -12.81 -13.73
CA GLU A 165 -62.15 -13.48 -12.53
C GLU A 165 -63.46 -12.85 -12.04
N GLN A 166 -63.54 -11.52 -11.99
CA GLN A 166 -64.77 -10.80 -11.65
C GLN A 166 -65.91 -11.05 -12.67
N ALA A 167 -65.60 -11.04 -13.96
CA ALA A 167 -66.59 -11.30 -15.01
C ALA A 167 -67.15 -12.73 -14.90
N VAL A 168 -66.27 -13.72 -14.68
CA VAL A 168 -66.66 -15.12 -14.42
C VAL A 168 -67.56 -15.19 -13.19
N HIS A 169 -67.17 -14.61 -12.06
CA HIS A 169 -67.99 -14.61 -10.85
C HIS A 169 -69.37 -14.00 -11.06
N ILE A 170 -69.45 -12.85 -11.75
CA ILE A 170 -70.72 -12.19 -12.09
C ILE A 170 -71.58 -13.08 -13.00
N THR A 171 -70.98 -13.71 -14.01
CA THR A 171 -71.71 -14.59 -14.94
C THR A 171 -72.23 -15.85 -14.25
N GLU A 172 -71.46 -16.46 -13.36
CA GLU A 172 -71.90 -17.58 -12.53
C GLU A 172 -73.11 -17.20 -11.66
N VAL A 173 -73.03 -16.07 -10.94
CA VAL A 173 -74.15 -15.58 -10.11
C VAL A 173 -75.39 -15.29 -10.95
N ARG A 174 -75.23 -14.67 -12.13
CA ARG A 174 -76.33 -14.41 -13.06
C ARG A 174 -76.94 -15.71 -13.60
N ALA A 175 -76.12 -16.69 -13.97
CA ALA A 175 -76.57 -17.99 -14.46
C ALA A 175 -77.35 -18.77 -13.38
N LEU A 176 -76.85 -18.79 -12.14
CA LEU A 176 -77.54 -19.39 -11.00
C LEU A 176 -78.88 -18.70 -10.72
N ARG A 177 -78.92 -17.37 -10.77
CA ARG A 177 -80.16 -16.59 -10.61
C ARG A 177 -81.16 -16.90 -11.72
N ALA A 178 -80.73 -16.94 -12.98
CA ALA A 178 -81.57 -17.28 -14.11
C ALA A 178 -82.12 -18.71 -14.03
N ARG A 179 -81.28 -19.68 -13.63
CA ARG A 179 -81.71 -21.06 -13.38
C ARG A 179 -82.77 -21.14 -12.28
N ARG A 180 -82.56 -20.43 -11.17
CA ARG A 180 -83.55 -20.34 -10.07
C ARG A 180 -84.86 -19.70 -10.53
N GLN A 181 -84.79 -18.59 -11.25
CA GLN A 181 -85.97 -17.91 -11.78
C GLN A 181 -86.72 -18.77 -12.82
N GLY A 182 -86.01 -19.51 -13.66
CA GLY A 182 -86.58 -20.49 -14.59
C GLY A 182 -87.34 -21.60 -13.86
N TYR A 183 -86.74 -22.16 -12.79
CA TYR A 183 -87.40 -23.16 -11.94
C TYR A 183 -88.70 -22.63 -11.32
N LEU A 184 -88.67 -21.41 -10.79
CA LEU A 184 -89.84 -20.75 -10.22
C LEU A 184 -90.93 -20.53 -11.28
N ARG A 185 -90.56 -20.04 -12.47
CA ARG A 185 -91.49 -19.79 -13.57
C ARG A 185 -92.12 -21.10 -14.08
N CYS A 186 -91.34 -22.16 -14.28
CA CYS A 186 -91.87 -23.47 -14.68
C CYS A 186 -92.83 -24.05 -13.63
N SER A 187 -92.51 -23.91 -12.35
CA SER A 187 -93.37 -24.36 -11.24
C SER A 187 -94.69 -23.59 -11.23
N PHE A 188 -94.64 -22.27 -11.41
CA PHE A 188 -95.83 -21.43 -11.53
C PHE A 188 -96.71 -21.80 -12.73
N LEU A 189 -96.11 -22.01 -13.91
CA LEU A 189 -96.84 -22.46 -15.11
C LEU A 189 -97.44 -23.87 -14.94
N LYS A 190 -96.80 -24.75 -14.15
CA LYS A 190 -97.34 -26.06 -13.82
C LYS A 190 -98.56 -25.94 -12.90
N LEU A 191 -98.50 -25.07 -11.88
CA LEU A 191 -99.64 -24.78 -11.01
C LEU A 191 -100.82 -24.18 -11.77
N GLN A 192 -100.58 -23.21 -12.65
CA GLN A 192 -101.63 -22.63 -13.50
C GLN A 192 -102.31 -23.68 -14.37
N ARG A 193 -101.55 -24.58 -15.01
CA ARG A 193 -102.11 -25.67 -15.81
C ARG A 193 -102.97 -26.62 -14.97
N PHE A 194 -102.50 -26.95 -13.76
CA PHE A 194 -103.27 -27.79 -12.84
C PHE A 194 -104.59 -27.13 -12.43
N ILE A 195 -104.55 -25.87 -12.00
CA ILE A 195 -105.76 -25.11 -11.62
C ILE A 195 -106.73 -25.00 -12.78
N LYS A 196 -106.24 -24.68 -13.99
CA LYS A 196 -107.09 -24.59 -15.19
C LYS A 196 -107.79 -25.93 -15.47
N GLN A 197 -107.04 -27.02 -15.48
CA GLN A 197 -107.59 -28.36 -15.68
C GLN A 197 -108.65 -28.70 -14.62
N GLU A 198 -108.43 -28.31 -13.37
CA GLU A 198 -109.37 -28.59 -12.29
C GLU A 198 -110.62 -27.70 -12.34
N MET A 199 -110.48 -26.46 -12.77
CA MET A 199 -111.62 -25.57 -13.01
C MET A 199 -112.49 -26.05 -14.19
N GLU A 200 -111.88 -26.58 -15.25
CA GLU A 200 -112.59 -27.11 -16.43
C GLU A 200 -113.37 -28.40 -16.13
N LYS A 201 -112.92 -29.22 -15.18
CA LYS A 201 -113.63 -30.44 -14.75
C LYS A 201 -114.93 -30.16 -13.98
N ASN A 202 -115.02 -29.00 -13.34
CA ASN A 202 -116.14 -28.63 -12.47
C ASN A 202 -117.18 -27.81 -13.25
N LYS A 203 -118.44 -28.28 -13.29
CA LYS A 203 -119.53 -27.65 -14.07
C LYS A 203 -119.77 -26.16 -13.74
N PHE A 204 -119.48 -25.73 -12.52
CA PHE A 204 -119.68 -24.34 -12.07
C PHE A 204 -118.50 -23.42 -12.39
N THR A 205 -117.26 -23.93 -12.35
CA THR A 205 -116.05 -23.14 -12.57
C THR A 205 -115.55 -23.22 -14.02
N ALA A 206 -116.09 -24.14 -14.82
CA ALA A 206 -115.71 -24.30 -16.23
C ALA A 206 -115.95 -23.02 -17.06
N ALA A 207 -117.05 -22.31 -16.79
CA ALA A 207 -117.35 -21.03 -17.45
C ALA A 207 -116.39 -19.89 -17.07
N LEU A 208 -115.66 -20.03 -15.96
CA LEU A 208 -114.73 -19.04 -15.40
C LEU A 208 -113.26 -19.38 -15.68
N ALA A 209 -112.97 -20.45 -16.44
CA ALA A 209 -111.61 -20.94 -16.72
C ALA A 209 -110.82 -20.08 -17.73
N ASN A 210 -110.92 -18.76 -17.60
CA ASN A 210 -110.18 -17.79 -18.40
C ASN A 210 -108.71 -17.69 -17.94
N ASN A 211 -107.80 -17.48 -18.89
CA ASN A 211 -106.35 -17.41 -18.60
C ASN A 211 -106.01 -16.32 -17.57
N GLU A 212 -106.72 -15.19 -17.58
CA GLU A 212 -106.55 -14.11 -16.60
C GLU A 212 -106.99 -14.53 -15.19
N LEU A 213 -108.12 -15.21 -15.04
CA LEU A 213 -108.61 -15.67 -13.73
C LEU A 213 -107.77 -16.82 -13.16
N VAL A 214 -107.33 -17.77 -14.00
CA VAL A 214 -106.38 -18.83 -13.59
C VAL A 214 -105.11 -18.21 -13.01
N PHE A 215 -104.61 -17.12 -13.60
CA PHE A 215 -103.44 -16.40 -13.10
C PHE A 215 -103.69 -15.81 -11.70
N PHE A 216 -104.83 -15.15 -11.47
CA PHE A 216 -105.18 -14.60 -10.16
C PHE A 216 -105.36 -15.68 -9.10
N VAL A 217 -106.06 -16.78 -9.40
CA VAL A 217 -106.26 -17.90 -8.47
C VAL A 217 -104.93 -18.57 -8.13
N ALA A 218 -104.07 -18.83 -9.12
CA ALA A 218 -102.72 -19.37 -8.88
C ALA A 218 -101.88 -18.45 -8.00
N SER A 219 -101.95 -17.13 -8.23
CA SER A 219 -101.23 -16.14 -7.44
C SER A 219 -101.77 -16.07 -6.01
N ALA A 220 -103.09 -16.07 -5.83
CA ALA A 220 -103.73 -16.06 -4.52
C ALA A 220 -103.38 -17.31 -3.69
N LEU A 221 -103.34 -18.49 -4.31
CA LEU A 221 -102.93 -19.73 -3.62
C LEU A 221 -101.47 -19.70 -3.13
N ILE A 222 -100.60 -18.97 -3.83
CA ILE A 222 -99.20 -18.81 -3.40
C ILE A 222 -99.07 -17.72 -2.33
N THR A 223 -99.76 -16.59 -2.47
CA THR A 223 -99.60 -15.44 -1.58
C THR A 223 -100.40 -15.57 -0.28
N PHE A 224 -101.55 -16.23 -0.30
CA PHE A 224 -102.45 -16.35 0.85
C PHE A 224 -101.76 -17.01 2.06
N PRO A 225 -101.03 -18.14 1.93
CA PRO A 225 -100.31 -18.73 3.06
C PRO A 225 -99.19 -17.83 3.60
N ILE A 226 -98.51 -17.08 2.71
CA ILE A 226 -97.43 -16.15 3.09
C ILE A 226 -97.99 -14.98 3.89
N ILE A 227 -99.09 -14.37 3.41
CA ILE A 227 -99.74 -13.24 4.06
C ILE A 227 -100.40 -13.68 5.38
N SER A 228 -101.05 -14.85 5.39
CA SER A 228 -101.63 -15.42 6.60
C SER A 228 -100.55 -15.73 7.65
N GLY A 229 -99.45 -16.37 7.25
CA GLY A 229 -98.31 -16.64 8.14
C GLY A 229 -97.66 -15.35 8.66
N TRP A 230 -97.47 -14.34 7.81
CA TRP A 230 -96.96 -13.02 8.20
C TRP A 230 -97.91 -12.31 9.17
N MET A 231 -99.23 -12.34 8.92
CA MET A 231 -100.22 -11.77 9.84
C MET A 231 -100.21 -12.47 11.20
N LEU A 232 -100.09 -13.81 11.22
CA LEU A 232 -100.02 -14.56 12.47
C LEU A 232 -98.74 -14.26 13.25
N LEU A 233 -97.58 -14.22 12.59
CA LEU A 233 -96.31 -13.87 13.23
C LEU A 233 -96.28 -12.41 13.72
N SER A 234 -96.79 -11.47 12.92
CA SER A 234 -96.88 -10.07 13.33
C SER A 234 -97.88 -9.84 14.46
N SER A 235 -98.92 -10.67 14.57
CA SER A 235 -99.87 -10.63 15.68
C SER A 235 -99.31 -11.16 17.01
N GLN A 236 -98.26 -11.99 16.96
CA GLN A 236 -97.58 -12.54 18.16
C GLN A 236 -96.39 -11.68 18.64
N CYS A 237 -95.86 -10.79 17.80
CA CYS A 237 -94.74 -9.92 18.14
C CYS A 237 -95.19 -8.55 18.70
N ARG A 238 -96.40 -8.49 19.26
CA ARG A 238 -97.00 -7.30 19.89
C ARG A 238 -97.29 -7.55 21.36
#